data_AF-A0A8J5JSD3-F1
#
_entry.id   AF-A0A8J5JSD3-F1
#
_cell.length_a   1.000
_cell.length_b   1.000
_cell.length_c   1.000
_cell.angle_alpha   90.00
_cell.angle_beta   90.00
_cell.angle_gamma   90.00
#
_symmetry.space_group_name_H-M   'P 1'
#
loop_
_entity.id
_entity.type
_entity.pdbx_description
1 polymer ?
#
loop_
_entity_poly.entity_id
_entity_poly.type
_entity_poly.pdbx_seq_one_letter_code
_entity_poly.pdbx_strand_id
1 'polypeptide(L)'
;VPLSAPLKLLRNSPAGTDYDDTFYVVARDTKVRLVSLAGRQIKQEGQSLFLTNTERDIVATAPATNSQPVGRYSWTYINNDTTVTMVITSCSVEQFTCSDGSCLPLSHRCDGMTHCHDDSDETCTLLAPLPDSYRRNRPHKPRTPLQLSANLLRIHNVDVENTVMATCLQVPH
;
A
#
# COMPACT_ATOMS: atom_id res chain seq x y z
N VAL A 1 -6.75 10.40 14.41
CA VAL A 1 -6.68 8.97 14.80
C VAL A 1 -6.81 8.89 16.32
N PRO A 2 -7.76 8.14 16.90
CA PRO A 2 -7.89 8.09 18.35
C PRO A 2 -6.63 7.44 18.95
N LEU A 3 -6.06 8.10 19.96
CA LEU A 3 -4.80 7.79 20.65
C LEU A 3 -4.79 6.46 21.44
N SER A 4 -5.72 5.53 21.19
CA SER A 4 -5.94 4.35 22.02
C SER A 4 -5.76 3.01 21.30
N ALA A 5 -5.60 2.99 19.97
CA ALA A 5 -5.37 1.75 19.24
C ALA A 5 -3.86 1.47 19.16
N PRO A 6 -3.40 0.25 19.51
CA PRO A 6 -2.01 -0.13 19.31
C PRO A 6 -1.68 -0.15 17.81
N LEU A 7 -0.48 0.32 17.47
CA LEU A 7 0.07 0.21 16.13
C LEU A 7 0.81 -1.12 15.99
N LYS A 8 0.57 -1.81 14.88
CA LYS A 8 1.27 -3.05 14.54
C LYS A 8 2.38 -2.77 13.53
N LEU A 9 3.53 -3.40 13.74
CA LEU A 9 4.65 -3.45 12.81
C LEU A 9 4.55 -4.76 12.03
N LEU A 10 4.07 -4.69 10.79
CA LEU A 10 3.94 -5.87 9.93
C LEU A 10 5.26 -6.09 9.17
N ARG A 11 5.77 -7.33 9.28
CA ARG A 11 7.08 -7.87 8.85
C ARG A 11 8.09 -7.89 10.03
N ASN A 12 8.71 -9.06 10.26
CA ASN A 12 9.56 -9.34 11.44
C ASN A 12 10.55 -8.20 11.72
N SER A 13 10.43 -7.65 12.93
CA SER A 13 11.46 -6.82 13.56
C SER A 13 12.80 -7.59 13.57
N PRO A 14 13.95 -6.95 13.29
CA PRO A 14 15.22 -7.63 13.03
C PRO A 14 15.87 -8.31 14.23
N ALA A 15 15.44 -8.01 15.45
CA ALA A 15 16.09 -8.52 16.64
C ALA A 15 15.44 -9.85 17.01
N GLY A 16 16.16 -10.95 16.73
CA GLY A 16 15.70 -12.34 16.85
C GLY A 16 14.90 -12.67 18.11
N THR A 17 14.07 -13.72 18.02
CA THR A 17 13.15 -14.28 19.04
C THR A 17 12.21 -13.33 19.78
N ASP A 18 12.35 -12.02 19.65
CA ASP A 18 11.63 -11.02 20.43
C ASP A 18 10.62 -10.28 19.54
N TYR A 19 9.37 -10.74 19.66
CA TYR A 19 8.20 -10.47 18.84
C TYR A 19 7.52 -9.13 19.17
N ASP A 20 8.27 -8.07 19.42
CA ASP A 20 7.69 -6.74 19.61
C ASP A 20 7.15 -6.21 18.26
N ASP A 21 5.95 -6.64 17.90
CA ASP A 21 5.19 -6.18 16.76
C ASP A 21 4.21 -5.06 17.13
N THR A 22 4.01 -4.80 18.42
CA THR A 22 2.99 -3.88 18.92
C THR A 22 3.61 -2.67 19.60
N PHE A 23 3.25 -1.48 19.11
CA PHE A 23 3.74 -0.19 19.59
C PHE A 23 2.59 0.72 20.00
N TYR A 24 2.86 1.55 21.00
CA TYR A 24 1.92 2.53 21.54
C TYR A 24 2.41 3.95 21.25
N VAL A 25 1.47 4.82 20.89
CA VAL A 25 1.76 6.22 20.63
C VAL A 25 1.96 6.95 21.95
N VAL A 26 3.15 7.53 22.13
CA VAL A 26 3.49 8.40 23.25
C VAL A 26 3.80 9.78 22.68
N ALA A 27 2.94 10.76 22.95
CA ALA A 27 3.15 12.15 22.56
C ALA A 27 3.62 12.97 23.76
N ARG A 28 4.78 13.63 23.64
CA ARG A 28 5.24 14.66 24.59
C ARG A 28 5.75 15.86 23.81
N ASP A 29 5.32 17.07 24.19
CA ASP A 29 5.82 18.34 23.66
C ASP A 29 5.92 18.37 22.12
N THR A 30 4.83 17.97 21.45
CA THR A 30 4.68 17.86 19.98
C THR A 30 5.52 16.77 19.28
N LYS A 31 6.37 16.04 20.00
CA LYS A 31 7.11 14.89 19.46
C LYS A 31 6.33 13.60 19.69
N VAL A 32 5.98 12.94 18.59
CA VAL A 32 5.36 11.61 18.61
C VAL A 32 6.46 10.55 18.65
N ARG A 33 6.37 9.63 19.60
CA ARG A 33 7.22 8.44 19.69
C ARG A 33 6.33 7.21 19.74
N LEU A 34 6.77 6.14 19.09
CA LEU A 34 6.13 4.83 19.26
C LEU A 34 6.99 4.01 20.19
N VAL A 35 6.38 3.39 21.21
CA VAL A 35 7.09 2.60 22.22
C VAL A 35 6.44 1.23 22.36
N SER A 36 7.23 0.16 22.26
CA SER A 36 6.76 -1.21 22.51
C SER A 36 6.74 -1.54 24.00
N LEU A 37 6.13 -2.67 24.36
CA LEU A 37 6.10 -3.13 25.77
C LEU A 37 7.49 -3.54 26.29
N ALA A 38 8.36 -4.10 25.45
CA ALA A 38 9.74 -4.40 25.86
C ALA A 38 10.65 -3.16 25.88
N GLY A 39 10.17 -2.01 25.40
CA GLY A 39 10.89 -0.73 25.47
C GLY A 39 11.62 -0.31 24.20
N ARG A 40 11.41 -1.01 23.07
CA ARG A 40 11.86 -0.54 21.74
C ARG A 40 11.12 0.73 21.35
N GLN A 41 11.77 1.56 20.54
CA GLN A 41 11.20 2.86 20.18
C GLN A 41 11.34 3.13 18.68
N ILE A 42 10.31 3.75 18.11
CA ILE A 42 10.38 4.41 16.80
C ILE A 42 10.25 5.91 17.04
N LYS A 43 11.28 6.65 16.62
CA LYS A 43 11.35 8.11 16.77
C LYS A 43 11.43 8.74 15.39
N GLN A 44 10.75 9.87 15.23
CA GLN A 44 10.89 10.73 14.06
C GLN A 44 11.70 11.97 14.45
N GLU A 45 12.80 12.20 13.75
CA GLU A 45 13.60 13.42 13.88
C GLU A 45 13.87 13.99 12.49
N GLY A 46 13.28 15.16 12.21
CA GLY A 46 13.34 15.78 10.89
C GLY A 46 12.73 14.87 9.81
N GLN A 47 13.54 14.56 8.79
CA GLN A 47 13.17 13.73 7.64
C GLN A 47 13.59 12.26 7.81
N SER A 48 13.86 11.81 9.05
CA SER A 48 14.33 10.46 9.33
C SER A 48 13.55 9.81 10.48
N LEU A 49 13.29 8.51 10.32
CA LEU A 49 12.77 7.60 11.34
C LEU A 49 13.90 6.73 11.86
N PHE A 50 13.88 6.49 13.17
CA PHE A 50 14.89 5.69 13.87
C PHE A 50 14.20 4.62 14.70
N LEU A 51 14.53 3.36 14.45
CA LEU A 51 14.12 2.22 15.27
C LEU A 51 15.26 1.90 16.24
N THR A 52 14.93 1.79 17.53
CA THR A 52 15.91 1.43 18.56
C THR A 52 15.60 0.08 19.20
N ASN A 53 16.66 -0.63 19.63
CA ASN A 53 16.52 -1.78 20.53
C ASN A 53 16.10 -1.33 21.94
N THR A 54 16.03 -2.27 22.89
CA THR A 54 15.69 -2.02 24.30
C THR A 54 16.78 -1.26 25.06
N GLU A 55 18.04 -1.33 24.59
CA GLU A 55 19.19 -0.58 25.10
C GLU A 55 19.30 0.84 24.52
N ARG A 56 18.38 1.22 23.62
CA ARG A 56 18.28 2.50 22.90
C ARG A 56 19.30 2.72 21.78
N ASP A 57 20.02 1.68 21.36
CA ASP A 57 20.85 1.74 20.17
C ASP A 57 19.98 1.76 18.92
N ILE A 58 20.39 2.54 17.93
CA ILE A 58 19.72 2.59 16.63
C ILE A 58 20.03 1.28 15.89
N VAL A 59 18.99 0.55 15.49
CA VAL A 59 19.11 -0.71 14.74
C VAL A 59 18.73 -0.55 13.27
N ALA A 60 17.83 0.39 12.97
CA ALA A 60 17.40 0.68 11.60
C ALA A 60 17.00 2.15 11.44
N THR A 61 17.14 2.65 10.21
CA THR A 61 16.71 4.00 9.81
C THR A 61 15.81 3.93 8.58
N ALA A 62 14.89 4.89 8.45
CA ALA A 62 14.07 5.05 7.25
C ALA A 62 13.84 6.53 6.95
N PRO A 63 13.64 6.92 5.68
CA PRO A 63 13.24 8.28 5.35
C PRO A 63 11.80 8.54 5.83
N ALA A 64 11.57 9.66 6.51
CA ALA A 64 10.25 10.11 6.91
C ALA A 64 9.58 10.86 5.75
N THR A 65 8.59 10.24 5.14
CA THR A 65 7.80 10.79 4.03
C THR A 65 6.58 11.60 4.52
N ASN A 66 6.12 11.35 5.75
CA ASN A 66 4.89 11.92 6.31
C ASN A 66 5.14 12.56 7.69
N SER A 67 4.21 13.39 8.13
CA SER A 67 4.21 14.02 9.46
C SER A 67 3.95 13.03 10.61
N GLN A 68 3.53 11.81 10.31
CA GLN A 68 3.28 10.75 11.28
C GLN A 68 3.96 9.45 10.82
N PRO A 69 4.58 8.67 11.72
CA PRO A 69 5.32 7.45 11.37
C PRO A 69 4.37 6.26 11.15
N VAL A 70 3.41 6.41 10.24
CA VAL A 70 2.42 5.38 9.86
C VAL A 70 2.48 5.12 8.37
N GLY A 71 2.13 3.91 7.95
CA GLY A 71 2.22 3.46 6.57
C GLY A 71 3.48 2.65 6.28
N ARG A 72 3.93 2.69 5.03
CA ARG A 72 4.99 1.82 4.50
C ARG A 72 6.30 2.58 4.44
N TYR A 73 7.33 2.01 5.04
CA TYR A 73 8.67 2.59 5.06
C TYR A 73 9.71 1.55 4.65
N SER A 74 10.67 2.00 3.84
CA SER A 74 11.87 1.22 3.50
C SER A 74 12.93 1.49 4.58
N TRP A 75 13.10 0.52 5.45
CA TRP A 75 14.04 0.57 6.56
C TRP A 75 15.36 -0.08 6.18
N THR A 76 16.45 0.62 6.44
CA THR A 76 17.82 0.14 6.23
C THR A 76 18.42 -0.23 7.58
N TYR A 77 18.90 -1.46 7.70
CA TYR A 77 19.55 -1.94 8.91
C TYR A 77 21.02 -1.51 8.99
N ILE A 78 21.44 -1.07 10.17
CA ILE A 78 22.81 -0.53 10.36
C ILE A 78 23.87 -1.63 10.39
N ASN A 79 23.51 -2.84 10.81
CA ASN A 79 24.45 -3.95 10.97
C ASN A 79 24.88 -4.59 9.63
N ASN A 80 24.00 -4.61 8.63
CA ASN A 80 24.23 -5.33 7.38
C ASN A 80 23.76 -4.58 6.12
N ASP A 81 23.32 -3.32 6.26
CA ASP A 81 22.82 -2.48 5.17
C ASP A 81 21.65 -3.09 4.37
N THR A 82 20.96 -4.09 4.95
CA THR A 82 19.83 -4.72 4.28
C THR A 82 18.61 -3.82 4.41
N THR A 83 17.93 -3.62 3.28
CA THR A 83 16.72 -2.79 3.22
C THR A 83 15.49 -3.69 3.25
N VAL A 84 14.57 -3.43 4.17
CA VAL A 84 13.29 -4.12 4.28
C VAL A 84 12.13 -3.14 4.33
N THR A 85 11.02 -3.48 3.70
CA THR A 85 9.79 -2.69 3.83
C THR A 85 9.04 -3.13 5.09
N MET A 86 8.87 -2.24 6.06
CA MET A 86 8.01 -2.48 7.22
C MET A 86 6.75 -1.60 7.13
N VAL A 87 5.65 -2.10 7.67
CA VAL A 87 4.38 -1.37 7.68
C VAL A 87 3.99 -1.07 9.11
N ILE A 88 3.83 0.20 9.44
CA ILE A 88 3.33 0.65 10.75
C ILE A 88 1.86 1.00 10.58
N THR A 89 0.96 0.22 11.18
CA THR A 89 -0.46 0.32 10.87
C THR A 89 -1.37 0.20 12.08
N SER A 90 -2.48 0.92 12.06
CA SER A 90 -3.62 0.72 12.97
C SER A 90 -4.79 0.00 12.28
N CYS A 91 -4.63 -0.38 11.01
CA CYS A 91 -5.67 -1.04 10.24
C CYS A 91 -5.99 -2.42 10.79
N SER A 92 -7.24 -2.85 10.59
CA SER A 92 -7.66 -4.21 10.87
C SER A 92 -6.89 -5.23 10.03
N VAL A 93 -6.85 -6.49 10.48
CA VAL A 93 -6.29 -7.61 9.71
C VAL A 93 -7.04 -7.85 8.39
N GLU A 94 -8.28 -7.39 8.28
CA GLU A 94 -9.10 -7.45 7.06
C GLU A 94 -8.98 -6.18 6.19
N GLN A 95 -8.08 -5.28 6.54
CA GLN A 95 -7.83 -4.03 5.83
C GLN A 95 -6.42 -4.00 5.23
N PHE A 96 -6.30 -3.36 4.08
CA PHE A 96 -5.03 -2.99 3.47
C PHE A 96 -4.57 -1.64 4.03
N THR A 97 -3.27 -1.52 4.30
CA THR A 97 -2.62 -0.25 4.65
C THR A 97 -1.88 0.31 3.44
N CYS A 98 -2.29 1.50 3.01
CA CYS A 98 -1.62 2.32 2.00
C CYS A 98 -0.24 2.78 2.50
N SER A 99 0.62 3.32 1.63
CA SER A 99 1.94 3.81 2.08
C SER A 99 1.84 5.06 2.93
N ASP A 100 0.78 5.84 2.79
CA ASP A 100 0.45 6.98 3.66
C ASP A 100 -0.12 6.57 5.04
N GLY A 101 -0.40 5.29 5.25
CA GLY A 101 -0.97 4.76 6.49
C GLY A 101 -2.50 4.73 6.54
N SER A 102 -3.20 5.15 5.49
CA SER A 102 -4.65 5.02 5.39
C SER A 102 -5.09 3.55 5.22
N CYS A 103 -6.33 3.27 5.64
CA CYS A 103 -6.88 1.92 5.67
C CYS A 103 -7.98 1.76 4.63
N LEU A 104 -7.88 0.70 3.82
CA LEU A 104 -8.87 0.33 2.82
C LEU A 104 -9.34 -1.12 3.04
N PRO A 105 -10.54 -1.51 2.57
CA PRO A 105 -10.92 -2.91 2.50
C PRO A 105 -9.90 -3.71 1.66
N LEU A 106 -9.57 -4.94 2.06
CA LEU A 106 -8.66 -5.79 1.27
C LEU A 106 -9.13 -6.00 -0.18
N SER A 107 -10.45 -5.91 -0.44
CA SER A 107 -11.02 -6.03 -1.79
C SER A 107 -10.66 -4.89 -2.74
N HIS A 108 -10.15 -3.76 -2.22
CA HIS A 108 -9.70 -2.61 -3.03
C HIS A 108 -8.22 -2.71 -3.41
N ARG A 109 -7.50 -3.72 -2.90
CA ARG A 109 -6.10 -3.90 -3.23
C ARG A 109 -5.98 -4.64 -4.56
N CYS A 110 -5.23 -4.08 -5.50
CA CYS A 110 -4.99 -4.64 -6.84
C CYS A 110 -6.29 -4.83 -7.66
N ASP A 111 -7.28 -3.97 -7.48
CA ASP A 111 -8.58 -4.14 -8.14
C ASP A 111 -8.72 -3.35 -9.45
N GLY A 112 -7.65 -2.64 -9.83
CA GLY A 112 -7.56 -1.84 -11.05
C GLY A 112 -8.04 -0.40 -10.88
N MET A 113 -8.38 0.04 -9.66
CA MET A 113 -8.75 1.41 -9.36
C MET A 113 -7.93 1.96 -8.22
N THR A 114 -7.42 3.18 -8.38
CA THR A 114 -6.80 3.93 -7.29
C THR A 114 -7.82 4.23 -6.20
N HIS A 115 -7.55 3.74 -5.00
CA HIS A 115 -8.27 4.10 -3.78
C HIS A 115 -7.36 4.77 -2.76
N CYS A 116 -6.07 4.45 -2.72
CA CYS A 116 -5.12 5.18 -1.89
C CYS A 116 -4.79 6.53 -2.53
N HIS A 117 -4.46 7.54 -1.72
CA HIS A 117 -4.00 8.83 -2.26
C HIS A 117 -2.65 8.72 -3.00
N ASP A 118 -1.87 7.70 -2.66
CA ASP A 118 -0.53 7.41 -3.18
C ASP A 118 -0.50 6.26 -4.21
N ASP A 119 -1.66 5.83 -4.73
CA ASP A 119 -1.81 4.69 -5.67
C ASP A 119 -1.22 3.36 -5.17
N SER A 120 -0.90 3.25 -3.86
CA SER A 120 -0.17 2.09 -3.34
C SER A 120 -1.00 0.81 -3.26
N ASP A 121 -2.32 0.92 -3.33
CA ASP A 121 -3.23 -0.22 -3.47
C ASP A 121 -3.08 -0.93 -4.82
N GLU A 122 -2.64 -0.22 -5.85
CA GLU A 122 -2.43 -0.76 -7.19
C GLU A 122 -0.97 -1.17 -7.46
N THR A 123 -0.06 -0.88 -6.53
CA THR A 123 1.35 -1.31 -6.59
C THR A 123 1.50 -2.75 -6.11
N CYS A 124 0.97 -3.67 -6.89
CA CYS A 124 1.00 -5.10 -6.61
C CYS A 124 2.15 -5.76 -7.36
N THR A 125 3.32 -5.86 -6.71
CA THR A 125 4.37 -6.75 -7.18
C THR A 125 3.76 -8.14 -7.35
N LEU A 126 3.91 -8.71 -8.57
CA LEU A 126 3.30 -9.96 -9.00
C LEU A 126 3.16 -10.93 -7.84
N LEU A 127 1.92 -11.12 -7.38
CA LEU A 127 1.58 -12.14 -6.41
C LEU A 127 2.11 -13.47 -6.98
N ALA A 128 3.19 -13.99 -6.43
CA ALA A 128 3.78 -15.24 -6.85
C ALA A 128 3.45 -16.33 -5.81
N PRO A 129 2.86 -17.47 -6.22
CA PRO A 129 2.22 -17.75 -7.50
C PRO A 129 0.74 -17.30 -7.46
N LEU A 130 0.28 -16.72 -8.56
CA LEU A 130 -1.14 -16.65 -8.84
C LEU A 130 -1.71 -18.08 -8.81
N PRO A 131 -2.91 -18.32 -8.26
CA PRO A 131 -3.54 -19.63 -8.31
C PRO A 131 -3.59 -20.15 -9.76
N ASP A 132 -3.53 -21.46 -9.97
CA ASP A 132 -3.62 -22.06 -11.32
C ASP A 132 -4.92 -21.65 -12.07
N SER A 133 -5.95 -21.25 -11.33
CA SER A 133 -7.20 -20.71 -11.87
C SER A 133 -7.11 -19.27 -12.39
N TYR A 134 -6.00 -18.56 -12.15
CA TYR A 134 -5.81 -17.19 -12.62
C TYR A 134 -5.57 -17.18 -14.13
N ARG A 135 -6.64 -16.89 -14.87
CA ARG A 135 -6.58 -16.75 -16.32
C ARG A 135 -6.10 -15.35 -16.68
N ARG A 136 -4.78 -15.20 -16.88
CA ARG A 136 -4.15 -13.94 -17.32
C ARG A 136 -4.77 -13.34 -18.60
N ASN A 137 -5.39 -14.19 -19.43
CA ASN A 137 -6.07 -13.79 -20.67
C ASN A 137 -7.54 -13.38 -20.47
N ARG A 138 -8.08 -13.49 -19.25
CA ARG A 138 -9.34 -12.88 -18.85
C ARG A 138 -8.99 -11.72 -17.92
N PRO A 139 -9.17 -10.46 -18.36
CA PRO A 139 -9.12 -9.33 -17.45
C PRO A 139 -10.02 -9.63 -16.24
N HIS A 140 -9.57 -9.28 -15.03
CA HIS A 140 -10.47 -9.24 -13.89
C HIS A 140 -11.69 -8.43 -14.32
N LYS A 141 -12.89 -8.98 -14.11
CA LYS A 141 -14.14 -8.31 -14.49
C LYS A 141 -14.08 -6.91 -13.87
N PRO A 142 -13.94 -5.83 -14.67
CA PRO A 142 -13.82 -4.51 -14.09
C PRO A 142 -15.09 -4.28 -13.28
N ARG A 143 -14.91 -3.96 -12.00
CA ARG A 143 -16.04 -3.73 -11.09
C ARG A 143 -16.86 -2.51 -11.51
N THR A 144 -16.28 -1.65 -12.33
CA THR A 144 -16.95 -0.58 -13.04
C THR A 144 -17.25 -0.99 -14.49
N PRO A 145 -18.49 -0.85 -14.98
CA PRO A 145 -18.75 -0.97 -16.40
C PRO A 145 -17.99 0.13 -17.15
N LEU A 146 -17.15 -0.27 -18.11
CA LEU A 146 -16.48 0.68 -19.01
C LEU A 146 -17.55 1.39 -19.83
N GLN A 147 -17.89 2.63 -19.47
CA GLN A 147 -18.83 3.47 -20.18
C GLN A 147 -18.14 4.04 -21.43
N LEU A 148 -18.05 3.23 -22.48
CA LEU A 148 -17.62 3.68 -23.81
C LEU A 148 -18.82 4.28 -24.53
N SER A 149 -18.75 5.58 -24.82
CA SER A 149 -19.56 6.21 -25.85
C SER A 149 -18.68 6.46 -27.07
N ALA A 150 -19.25 6.38 -28.26
CA ALA A 150 -18.56 6.72 -29.49
C ALA A 150 -19.55 7.38 -30.45
N ASN A 151 -19.10 8.44 -31.12
CA ASN A 151 -19.88 9.13 -32.13
C ASN A 151 -19.64 8.47 -33.49
N LEU A 152 -20.71 8.06 -34.16
CA LEU A 152 -20.64 7.61 -35.54
C LEU A 152 -20.35 8.81 -36.44
N LEU A 153 -19.16 8.87 -37.03
CA LEU A 153 -18.79 9.93 -37.95
C LEU A 153 -19.29 9.65 -39.36
N ARG A 154 -19.04 8.44 -39.85
CA ARG A 154 -19.34 8.07 -41.24
C ARG A 154 -19.50 6.56 -41.41
N ILE A 155 -20.41 6.18 -42.28
CA ILE A 155 -20.57 4.82 -42.80
C ILE A 155 -19.80 4.74 -44.12
N HIS A 156 -18.89 3.79 -44.24
CA HIS A 156 -18.05 3.62 -45.43
C HIS A 156 -18.65 2.60 -46.40
N ASN A 157 -19.09 1.44 -45.90
CA ASN A 157 -19.70 0.38 -46.70
C ASN A 157 -20.72 -0.41 -45.88
N VAL A 158 -21.76 -0.92 -46.54
CA VAL A 158 -22.76 -1.83 -45.97
C VAL A 158 -22.90 -3.02 -46.92
N ASP A 159 -22.45 -4.19 -46.47
CA ASP A 159 -22.60 -5.46 -47.17
C ASP A 159 -23.77 -6.23 -46.56
N VAL A 160 -24.86 -6.32 -47.33
CA VAL A 160 -26.12 -6.94 -46.88
C VAL A 160 -26.06 -8.47 -46.97
N GLU A 161 -25.29 -9.02 -47.91
CA GLU A 161 -25.17 -10.47 -48.08
C GLU A 161 -24.33 -11.08 -46.95
N ASN A 162 -23.27 -10.38 -46.55
CA ASN A 162 -22.37 -10.83 -45.48
C ASN A 162 -22.73 -10.26 -44.10
N THR A 163 -23.73 -9.39 -44.00
CA THR A 163 -24.14 -8.71 -42.75
C THR A 163 -23.02 -7.91 -42.08
N VAL A 164 -22.15 -7.28 -42.89
CA VAL A 164 -21.00 -6.51 -42.41
C VAL A 164 -21.19 -5.02 -42.72
N MET A 165 -20.84 -4.17 -41.76
CA MET A 165 -20.86 -2.72 -41.91
C MET A 165 -19.51 -2.14 -41.51
N ALA A 166 -18.91 -1.33 -42.38
CA ALA A 166 -17.67 -0.62 -42.11
C ALA A 166 -17.97 0.84 -41.76
N THR A 167 -17.58 1.28 -40.56
CA THR A 167 -17.85 2.64 -40.05
C THR A 167 -16.63 3.28 -39.43
N CYS A 168 -16.53 4.61 -39.50
CA CYS A 168 -15.60 5.42 -38.72
C CYS A 168 -16.30 5.93 -37.45
N LEU A 169 -15.70 5.65 -36.29
CA LEU A 169 -16.17 6.10 -34.98
C LEU A 169 -15.17 7.08 -34.39
N GLN A 170 -15.66 8.06 -33.64
CA GLN A 170 -14.85 8.91 -32.77
C GLN A 170 -15.20 8.61 -31.32
N VAL A 171 -14.20 8.20 -30.54
CA VAL A 171 -14.35 8.06 -29.08
C VAL A 171 -14.06 9.44 -28.48
N PRO A 172 -15.03 10.12 -27.83
CA PRO A 172 -14.75 11.34 -27.09
C PRO A 172 -13.81 11.02 -25.92
N HIS A 173 -12.89 11.95 -25.66
CA HIS A 173 -11.98 11.89 -24.51
C HIS A 173 -12.73 12.04 -23.19
#